data_AF-A0A3M5G1R9-F1
#
_entry.id   AF-A0A3M5G1R9-F1
#
_cell.length_a   1.000
_cell.length_b   1.000
_cell.length_c   1.000
_cell.angle_alpha   90.00
_cell.angle_beta   90.00
_cell.angle_gamma   90.00
#
_symmetry.space_group_name_H-M   'P 1'
#
loop_
_entity.id
_entity.type
_entity.pdbx_description
1 polymer ?
#
loop_
_entity_poly.entity_id
_entity_poly.type
_entity_poly.pdbx_seq_one_letter_code
_entity_poly.pdbx_strand_id
1 'polypeptide(L)' 'MPEEQQPKAAQWPDGETMTAHCPNCETPATVDIVNVRRWQMTWRPVDCDNCFAEFELSADGSTAFEPGHQ' A
#
# COMPACT_ATOMS: atom_id res chain seq x y z
N MET A 1 -7.07 25.28 18.95
CA MET A 1 -6.23 24.15 18.49
C MET A 1 -6.66 23.90 17.06
N PRO A 2 -5.76 23.90 16.06
CA PRO A 2 -6.15 23.69 14.67
C PRO A 2 -6.65 22.25 14.53
N GLU A 3 -7.83 22.09 13.93
CA GLU A 3 -8.38 20.79 13.57
C GLU A 3 -7.35 20.03 12.73
N GLU A 4 -6.76 19.00 13.32
CA GLU A 4 -6.03 17.98 12.59
C GLU A 4 -6.96 17.49 11.48
N GLN A 5 -6.66 17.91 10.25
CA GLN A 5 -7.32 17.43 9.05
C GLN A 5 -7.09 15.93 9.03
N GLN A 6 -8.04 15.17 9.57
CA GLN A 6 -8.02 13.72 9.50
C GLN A 6 -7.78 13.39 8.03
N PRO A 7 -6.67 12.71 7.70
CA PRO A 7 -6.42 12.31 6.32
C PRO A 7 -7.67 11.60 5.85
N LYS A 8 -8.28 12.10 4.78
CA LYS A 8 -9.45 11.48 4.18
C LYS A 8 -9.13 9.99 4.00
N ALA A 9 -9.82 9.14 4.76
CA ALA A 9 -9.53 7.72 4.83
C ALA A 9 -9.39 7.16 3.40
N ALA A 10 -8.30 6.43 3.16
CA ALA A 10 -8.07 5.87 1.83
C ALA A 10 -9.18 4.88 1.48
N GLN A 11 -9.78 5.05 0.31
CA GLN A 11 -10.89 4.23 -0.16
C GLN A 11 -10.37 3.02 -0.91
N TRP A 12 -9.87 2.04 -0.16
CA TRP A 12 -9.44 0.76 -0.72
C TRP A 12 -10.61 0.06 -1.42
N PRO A 13 -10.35 -0.65 -2.54
CA PRO A 13 -11.38 -1.34 -3.28
C PRO A 13 -12.05 -2.43 -2.44
N ASP A 14 -13.27 -2.81 -2.84
CA ASP A 14 -13.94 -3.98 -2.28
C ASP A 14 -13.18 -5.27 -2.60
N GLY A 15 -13.23 -6.22 -1.67
CA GLY A 15 -12.51 -7.49 -1.74
C GLY A 15 -11.54 -7.70 -0.59
N GLU A 16 -10.88 -8.86 -0.62
CA GLU A 16 -9.87 -9.27 0.37
C GLU A 16 -8.45 -8.93 -0.09
N THR A 17 -8.24 -8.92 -1.40
CA THR A 17 -6.92 -8.72 -2.03
C THR A 17 -6.97 -7.69 -3.16
N MET A 18 -5.84 -7.06 -3.43
CA MET A 18 -5.59 -6.20 -4.61
C MET A 18 -4.29 -6.63 -5.29
N THR A 19 -4.19 -6.41 -6.59
CA THR A 19 -2.92 -6.60 -7.32
C THR A 19 -2.13 -5.30 -7.33
N ALA A 20 -0.86 -5.37 -6.93
CA ALA A 20 0.11 -4.30 -7.06
C ALA A 20 1.21 -4.69 -8.04
N HIS A 21 1.82 -3.73 -8.71
CA HIS A 21 3.00 -3.98 -9.53
C HIS A 21 4.23 -3.47 -8.79
N CYS A 22 5.24 -4.33 -8.65
CA CYS A 22 6.49 -3.91 -8.01
C CYS A 22 7.12 -2.75 -8.80
N PRO A 23 7.42 -1.60 -8.18
CA PRO A 23 8.03 -0.46 -8.88
C PRO A 23 9.47 -0.73 -9.35
N ASN A 24 10.12 -1.79 -8.84
CA ASN A 24 11.48 -2.17 -9.22
C ASN A 24 11.54 -3.13 -10.42
N CYS A 25 10.64 -4.11 -10.48
CA CYS A 25 10.73 -5.22 -11.44
C CYS A 25 9.41 -5.54 -12.16
N GLU A 26 8.38 -4.72 -11.96
CA GLU A 26 7.03 -4.80 -12.55
C GLU A 26 6.27 -6.10 -12.27
N THR A 27 6.85 -7.03 -11.51
CA THR A 27 6.24 -8.30 -11.14
C THR A 27 4.95 -8.03 -10.36
N PRO A 28 3.82 -8.64 -10.76
CA PRO A 28 2.57 -8.50 -10.03
C PRO A 28 2.65 -9.23 -8.68
N ALA A 29 2.22 -8.54 -7.62
CA ALA A 29 2.10 -9.07 -6.28
C ALA A 29 0.62 -9.01 -5.83
N THR A 30 0.12 -10.10 -5.27
CA THR A 30 -1.22 -10.15 -4.66
C THR A 30 -1.10 -9.69 -3.20
N VAL A 31 -1.79 -8.62 -2.84
CA VAL A 31 -1.67 -7.95 -1.54
C VAL A 31 -3.00 -8.03 -0.79
N ASP A 32 -2.99 -8.56 0.43
CA ASP A 32 -4.16 -8.53 1.32
C ASP A 32 -4.50 -7.11 1.77
N ILE A 33 -5.73 -6.68 1.46
CA ILE A 33 -6.25 -5.35 1.77
C ILE A 33 -7.29 -5.35 2.91
N VAL A 34 -7.60 -6.50 3.50
CA VAL A 34 -8.59 -6.60 4.59
C VAL A 34 -8.20 -5.72 5.80
N ASN A 35 -6.91 -5.73 6.16
CA ASN A 35 -6.42 -4.96 7.31
C ASN A 35 -6.42 -3.46 7.03
N VAL A 36 -5.97 -3.01 5.86
CA VAL A 36 -5.93 -1.58 5.52
C VAL A 36 -7.34 -0.99 5.46
N ARG A 37 -8.35 -1.77 5.04
CA ARG A 37 -9.77 -1.42 5.14
C ARG A 37 -10.24 -1.34 6.58
N ARG A 38 -9.97 -2.37 7.37
CA ARG A 38 -10.40 -2.47 8.78
C ARG A 38 -9.85 -1.32 9.64
N TRP A 39 -8.62 -0.91 9.38
CA TRP A 39 -7.89 0.10 10.16
C TRP A 39 -7.82 1.47 9.45
N GLN A 40 -8.49 1.64 8.31
CA GLN A 40 -8.53 2.88 7.53
C GLN A 40 -7.12 3.43 7.18
N MET A 41 -6.17 2.54 6.91
CA MET A 41 -4.78 2.90 6.61
C MET A 41 -4.66 3.47 5.20
N THR A 42 -3.76 4.43 5.00
CA THR A 42 -3.51 5.04 3.67
C THR A 42 -2.60 4.19 2.79
N TRP A 43 -1.62 3.52 3.41
CA TRP A 43 -0.58 2.74 2.74
C TRP A 43 -0.53 1.32 3.30
N ARG A 44 -0.07 0.39 2.46
CA ARG A 44 0.19 -1.01 2.78
C ARG A 44 1.63 -1.33 2.41
N PRO A 45 2.51 -1.69 3.35
CA PRO A 45 3.82 -2.22 2.99
C PRO A 45 3.66 -3.55 2.26
N VAL A 46 4.49 -3.79 1.24
CA VAL A 46 4.49 -4.95 0.36
C VAL A 46 5.94 -5.35 0.09
N ASP A 47 6.20 -6.65 0.24
CA ASP A 47 7.47 -7.25 -0.11
C ASP A 47 7.32 -7.95 -1.47
N CYS A 48 8.19 -7.62 -2.43
CA CYS A 48 8.16 -8.29 -3.72
C CYS A 48 8.84 -9.67 -3.64
N ASP A 49 8.12 -10.76 -3.90
CA ASP A 49 8.69 -12.12 -3.89
C ASP A 49 9.75 -12.38 -4.96
N ASN A 50 9.81 -11.56 -6.01
CA ASN A 50 10.75 -11.75 -7.12
C ASN A 50 12.08 -11.03 -6.93
N CYS A 51 12.05 -9.74 -6.56
CA CYS A 51 13.26 -8.93 -6.41
C CYS A 51 13.57 -8.53 -4.97
N PHE A 52 12.72 -8.95 -4.01
CA PHE A 52 12.87 -8.67 -2.57
C PHE A 52 12.92 -7.18 -2.23
N ALA A 53 12.38 -6.32 -3.11
CA ALA A 53 12.23 -4.91 -2.82
C ALA A 53 11.01 -4.68 -1.92
N GLU A 54 11.19 -3.83 -0.91
CA GLU A 54 10.14 -3.35 -0.01
C GLU A 54 9.54 -2.06 -0.60
N PHE A 55 8.22 -1.98 -0.69
CA PHE A 55 7.51 -0.82 -1.21
C PHE A 55 6.12 -0.69 -0.57
N GLU A 56 5.54 0.50 -0.62
CA GLU A 56 4.18 0.77 -0.16
C GLU A 56 3.20 0.80 -1.33
N LEU A 57 2.01 0.24 -1.13
CA LEU A 57 0.84 0.32 -2.00
C LEU A 57 -0.20 1.27 -1.39
N SER A 58 -0.80 2.13 -2.20
CA SER A 58 -1.99 2.92 -1.84
C SER A 58 -3.27 2.38 -2.46
N ALA A 59 -4.41 2.82 -1.92
CA ALA A 59 -5.74 2.44 -2.37
C ALA A 59 -6.06 2.76 -3.85
N ASP A 60 -5.38 3.74 -4.44
CA ASP A 60 -5.50 4.10 -5.86
C ASP A 60 -4.66 3.20 -6.79
N GLY A 61 -3.91 2.24 -6.24
CA GLY A 61 -3.02 1.36 -6.98
C GLY A 61 -1.61 1.91 -7.20
N SER A 62 -1.32 3.12 -6.72
CA SER A 62 0.03 3.69 -6.79
C SER A 62 0.98 2.95 -5.84
N THR A 63 2.25 2.86 -6.24
CA THR A 63 3.31 2.23 -5.44
C THR A 63 4.47 3.18 -5.25
N ALA A 64 5.05 3.23 -4.04
CA ALA A 64 6.22 4.02 -3.72
C ALA A 64 7.25 3.16 -2.98
N PHE A 65 8.55 3.36 -3.23
CA PHE A 65 9.57 2.72 -2.40
C PHE A 65 9.51 3.28 -0.99
N GLU A 66 9.59 2.42 0.02
CA GLU A 66 9.80 2.91 1.37
C GLU A 66 11.17 3.58 1.43
N PRO A 67 11.28 4.81 1.99
CA PRO A 67 12.57 5.41 2.27
C PRO A 67 13.21 4.58 3.40
N GLY A 68 14.01 3.60 3.01
CA GLY A 68 14.79 2.78 3.94
C GLY A 68 15.60 3.67 4.89
N HIS A 69 15.43 3.41 6.18
CA HIS A 69 16.34 3.84 7.24
C HIS A 69 17.77 3.41 6.86
N GLN A 70 18.57 4.37 6.39
CA GLN A 70 20.03 4.26 6.41
C GLN A 70 20.56 4.68 7.78
#